data_AF-A0A0B7K2Y8-F1
#
_entry.id   AF-A0A0B7K2Y8-F1
#
_cell.length_a   1.000
_cell.length_b   1.000
_cell.length_c   1.000
_cell.angle_alpha   90.00
_cell.angle_beta   90.00
_cell.angle_gamma   90.00
#
_symmetry.space_group_name_H-M   'P 1'
#
loop_
_entity.id
_entity.type
_entity.pdbx_description
1 polymer ?
#
loop_
_entity_poly.entity_id
_entity_poly.type
_entity_poly.pdbx_seq_one_letter_code
_entity_poly.pdbx_strand_id
1 'polypeptide(L)'
;MSAQDQEDAGYAVIFLHREFSLTPYARHFSHATTGGFLDFLEVGQGEGGGVRARPDVSAKMADILSRYHTARTENLLLSIPFLLLNLVDGWAPRGMVSSFKLETDPTILVTKARYSLERYQHHLVIGNLLATRKWEVVFVSPGREDNWLRVKRRGKEWTEEDVKRLRQGEVPKEEPGEEIERFIIPAVKDLHDQHIKANE
;
A
#
# COMPACT_ATOMS: atom_id res chain seq x y z
N MET A 1 -0.79 0.74 1.74
CA MET A 1 0.43 -0.07 1.88
C MET A 1 1.06 -0.24 0.52
N SER A 2 2.25 0.30 0.35
CA SER A 2 3.09 0.23 -0.84
C SER A 2 4.21 -0.81 -0.65
N ALA A 3 4.86 -1.19 -1.75
CA ALA A 3 6.06 -2.02 -1.69
C ALA A 3 7.17 -1.38 -0.82
N GLN A 4 7.30 -0.04 -0.88
CA GLN A 4 8.28 0.69 -0.08
C GLN A 4 8.06 0.46 1.41
N ASP A 5 6.81 0.50 1.87
CA ASP A 5 6.55 0.41 3.30
C ASP A 5 6.89 -1.00 3.85
N GLN A 6 6.89 -2.03 2.99
CA GLN A 6 7.33 -3.38 3.35
C GLN A 6 8.86 -3.51 3.34
N GLU A 7 9.54 -2.87 2.38
CA GLU A 7 11.00 -2.78 2.34
C GLU A 7 11.53 -2.07 3.60
N ASP A 8 10.95 -0.92 3.94
CA ASP A 8 11.28 -0.15 5.15
C ASP A 8 11.06 -0.97 6.44
N ALA A 9 10.19 -2.00 6.38
CA ALA A 9 9.95 -2.95 7.48
C ALA A 9 10.89 -4.17 7.46
N GLY A 10 11.87 -4.22 6.54
CA GLY A 10 12.89 -5.28 6.45
C GLY A 10 12.49 -6.48 5.60
N TYR A 11 11.42 -6.42 4.82
CA TYR A 11 11.03 -7.48 3.89
C TYR A 11 11.73 -7.31 2.53
N ALA A 12 12.18 -8.42 1.94
CA ALA A 12 12.46 -8.45 0.50
C ALA A 12 11.12 -8.43 -0.27
N VAL A 13 10.98 -7.56 -1.28
CA VAL A 13 9.70 -7.30 -1.94
C VAL A 13 9.71 -7.73 -3.41
N ILE A 14 8.88 -8.72 -3.76
CA ILE A 14 8.56 -9.04 -5.14
C ILE A 14 7.32 -8.22 -5.54
N PHE A 15 7.50 -7.22 -6.39
CA PHE A 15 6.43 -6.33 -6.83
C PHE A 15 5.77 -6.87 -8.11
N LEU A 16 4.67 -7.60 -7.93
CA LEU A 16 3.83 -8.04 -9.04
C LEU A 16 2.85 -6.92 -9.41
N HIS A 17 2.82 -6.52 -10.67
CA HIS A 17 2.06 -5.35 -11.09
C HIS A 17 1.30 -5.58 -12.38
N ARG A 18 0.26 -4.76 -12.59
CA ARG A 18 -0.47 -4.74 -13.86
C ARG A 18 0.14 -3.69 -14.78
N GLU A 19 -0.09 -3.83 -16.07
CA GLU A 19 0.29 -2.79 -17.03
C GLU A 19 -0.34 -1.45 -16.60
N PHE A 20 0.44 -0.36 -16.66
CA PHE A 20 0.07 1.00 -16.24
C PHE A 20 -0.20 1.23 -14.74
N SER A 21 0.13 0.29 -13.85
CA SER A 21 0.12 0.60 -12.41
C SER A 21 1.27 1.52 -12.02
N LEU A 22 1.03 2.38 -11.04
CA LEU A 22 2.10 3.13 -10.38
C LEU A 22 3.09 2.16 -9.72
N THR A 23 4.35 2.29 -10.10
CA THR A 23 5.43 1.51 -9.53
C THR A 23 5.93 2.13 -8.22
N PRO A 24 6.63 1.35 -7.38
CA PRO A 24 7.35 1.88 -6.22
C PRO A 24 8.26 3.03 -6.65
N TYR A 25 8.49 4.00 -5.75
CA TYR A 25 9.22 5.25 -6.00
C TYR A 25 8.55 6.25 -6.96
N ALA A 26 7.93 5.82 -8.06
CA ALA A 26 7.27 6.70 -9.03
C ALA A 26 6.04 7.43 -8.47
N ARG A 27 5.39 6.86 -7.44
CA ARG A 27 4.23 7.46 -6.75
C ARG A 27 4.51 8.87 -6.21
N HIS A 28 5.75 9.14 -5.81
CA HIS A 28 6.13 10.43 -5.23
C HIS A 28 6.05 11.58 -6.24
N PHE A 29 5.99 11.26 -7.52
CA PHE A 29 6.00 12.23 -8.60
C PHE A 29 4.79 12.13 -9.55
N SER A 30 3.90 11.16 -9.34
CA SER A 30 2.75 10.89 -10.24
C SER A 30 1.44 11.55 -9.78
N HIS A 31 1.38 12.01 -8.52
CA HIS A 31 0.16 12.56 -7.90
C HIS A 31 0.44 13.75 -6.99
N ALA A 32 1.51 14.52 -7.25
CA ALA A 32 1.64 15.77 -6.51
C ALA A 32 0.43 16.65 -6.80
N THR A 33 -0.10 17.22 -5.73
CA THR A 33 -1.27 18.10 -5.68
C THR A 33 -1.19 19.31 -6.61
N THR A 34 -0.06 19.51 -7.28
CA THR A 34 0.30 20.69 -8.07
C THR A 34 0.82 20.39 -9.47
N GLY A 35 0.90 19.13 -9.93
CA GLY A 35 1.47 18.86 -11.26
C GLY A 35 1.87 17.41 -11.59
N GLY A 36 2.25 17.19 -12.85
CA GLY A 36 2.87 15.95 -13.34
C GLY A 36 4.38 15.90 -13.09
N PHE A 37 5.03 14.77 -13.40
CA PHE A 37 6.46 14.55 -13.13
C PHE A 37 7.38 15.68 -13.66
N LEU A 38 7.07 16.24 -14.82
CA LEU A 38 7.89 17.27 -15.44
C LEU A 38 7.88 18.60 -14.66
N ASP A 39 6.89 18.84 -13.81
CA ASP A 39 6.78 20.08 -13.02
C ASP A 39 7.85 20.16 -11.92
N PHE A 40 8.51 19.04 -11.62
CA PHE A 40 9.66 18.97 -10.71
C PHE A 40 10.99 19.29 -11.38
N LEU A 41 11.01 19.49 -12.70
CA LEU A 41 12.21 19.69 -13.48
C LEU A 41 12.29 21.13 -13.99
N GLU A 42 13.51 21.64 -14.12
CA GLU A 42 13.82 22.93 -14.72
C GLU A 42 15.00 22.79 -15.68
N VAL A 43 15.07 23.69 -16.66
CA VAL A 43 16.22 23.78 -17.56
C VAL A 43 17.32 24.58 -16.89
N GLY A 44 18.49 23.97 -16.72
CA GLY A 44 19.67 24.62 -16.17
C GLY A 44 20.22 25.69 -17.11
N GLN A 45 20.68 26.81 -16.55
CA GLN A 45 21.20 27.95 -17.30
C GLN A 45 22.67 27.83 -17.75
N GLY A 46 23.28 26.65 -17.59
CA GLY A 46 24.67 26.40 -18.01
C GLY A 46 24.80 26.10 -19.51
N GLU A 47 26.01 26.27 -20.06
CA GLU A 47 26.32 25.88 -21.44
C GLU A 47 26.04 24.37 -21.63
N GLY A 48 25.00 24.06 -22.41
CA GLY A 48 24.56 22.69 -22.67
C GLY A 48 23.08 22.41 -22.36
N GLY A 49 22.35 23.31 -21.69
CA GLY A 49 20.89 23.20 -21.54
C GLY A 49 20.41 21.93 -20.84
N GLY A 50 21.11 21.50 -19.79
CA GLY A 50 20.77 20.28 -19.04
C GLY A 50 19.47 20.40 -18.26
N VAL A 51 18.72 19.30 -18.14
CA VAL A 51 17.54 19.22 -17.27
C VAL A 51 17.97 18.88 -15.85
N ARG A 52 17.47 19.60 -14.84
CA ARG A 52 17.74 19.35 -13.42
C ARG A 52 16.46 19.39 -12.60
N ALA A 53 16.46 18.76 -11.43
CA ALA A 53 15.38 18.92 -10.47
C ALA A 53 15.38 20.34 -9.91
N ARG A 54 14.19 20.90 -9.64
CA ARG A 54 14.09 22.20 -8.97
C ARG A 54 14.74 22.14 -7.58
N PRO A 55 15.34 23.24 -7.08
CA PRO A 55 16.03 23.25 -5.79
C PRO A 55 15.16 22.78 -4.61
N ASP A 56 13.87 23.14 -4.61
CA ASP A 56 12.90 22.83 -3.55
C ASP A 56 12.59 21.33 -3.40
N VAL A 57 12.74 20.55 -4.47
CA VAL A 57 12.46 19.10 -4.47
C VAL A 57 13.70 18.24 -4.67
N SER A 58 14.84 18.86 -4.99
CA SER A 58 16.11 18.19 -5.34
C SER A 58 16.57 17.19 -4.28
N ALA A 59 16.61 17.58 -3.00
CA ALA A 59 17.04 16.70 -1.91
C ALA A 59 16.13 15.48 -1.74
N LYS A 60 14.81 15.68 -1.80
CA LYS A 60 13.83 14.59 -1.72
C LYS A 60 13.95 13.65 -2.92
N MET A 61 14.13 14.20 -4.12
CA MET A 61 14.29 13.41 -5.34
C MET A 61 15.58 12.60 -5.30
N ALA A 62 16.68 13.17 -4.79
CA ALA A 62 17.95 12.46 -4.61
C ALA A 62 17.83 11.30 -3.62
N ASP A 63 17.16 11.49 -2.48
CA ASP A 63 16.89 10.41 -1.51
C ASP A 63 16.08 9.26 -2.13
N ILE A 64 14.97 9.58 -2.79
CA ILE A 64 14.12 8.59 -3.46
C ILE A 64 14.89 7.85 -4.56
N LEU A 65 15.69 8.58 -5.35
CA LEU A 65 16.49 8.00 -6.42
C LEU A 65 17.59 7.07 -5.88
N SER A 66 18.23 7.45 -4.78
CA SER A 66 19.22 6.62 -4.09
C SER A 66 18.61 5.30 -3.63
N ARG A 67 17.47 5.36 -2.93
CA ARG A 67 16.74 4.16 -2.48
C ARG A 67 16.33 3.26 -3.65
N TYR A 68 15.80 3.84 -4.71
CA TYR A 68 15.45 3.10 -5.92
C TYR A 68 16.66 2.38 -6.52
N HIS A 69 17.81 3.05 -6.62
CA HIS A 69 19.03 2.43 -7.13
C HIS A 69 19.48 1.28 -6.23
N THR A 70 19.53 1.47 -4.92
CA THR A 70 19.85 0.42 -3.95
C THR A 70 18.94 -0.80 -4.15
N ALA A 71 17.62 -0.60 -4.18
CA ALA A 71 16.67 -1.69 -4.37
C ALA A 71 16.85 -2.42 -5.72
N ARG A 72 17.25 -1.70 -6.78
CA ARG A 72 17.60 -2.26 -8.09
C ARG A 72 18.90 -3.06 -8.05
N THR A 73 19.98 -2.52 -7.47
CA THR A 73 21.30 -3.16 -7.46
C THR A 73 21.35 -4.36 -6.52
N GLU A 74 20.61 -4.29 -5.41
CA GLU A 74 20.54 -5.36 -4.42
C GLU A 74 19.45 -6.40 -4.75
N ASN A 75 18.80 -6.29 -5.91
CA ASN A 75 17.69 -7.16 -6.34
C ASN A 75 16.55 -7.26 -5.31
N LEU A 76 16.31 -6.19 -4.56
CA LEU A 76 15.22 -6.10 -3.57
C LEU A 76 13.87 -5.79 -4.23
N LEU A 77 13.87 -5.42 -5.52
CA LEU A 77 12.66 -5.15 -6.31
C LEU A 77 12.63 -5.94 -7.63
N LEU A 78 11.82 -6.98 -7.67
CA LEU A 78 11.53 -7.76 -8.89
C LEU A 78 10.14 -7.42 -9.44
N SER A 79 10.08 -6.93 -10.69
CA SER A 79 8.85 -6.48 -11.35
C SER A 79 8.35 -7.51 -12.37
N ILE A 80 7.20 -8.15 -12.12
CA ILE A 80 6.63 -9.18 -13.00
C ILE A 80 5.14 -8.88 -13.28
N PRO A 81 4.64 -9.09 -14.52
CA PRO A 81 3.22 -9.00 -14.83
C PRO A 81 2.37 -10.00 -14.03
N PHE A 82 1.23 -9.53 -13.53
CA PHE A 82 0.42 -10.21 -12.51
C PHE A 82 -0.26 -11.51 -12.97
N LEU A 83 0.00 -12.63 -12.27
CA LEU A 83 -0.80 -13.86 -12.35
C LEU A 83 -0.97 -14.52 -10.97
N LEU A 84 -1.99 -14.07 -10.20
CA LEU A 84 -2.24 -14.48 -8.81
C LEU A 84 -2.33 -16.00 -8.57
N LEU A 85 -2.93 -16.74 -9.51
CA LEU A 85 -3.08 -18.20 -9.39
C LEU A 85 -1.74 -18.93 -9.41
N ASN A 86 -0.81 -18.54 -10.29
CA ASN A 86 0.51 -19.17 -10.35
C ASN A 86 1.37 -18.88 -9.12
N LEU A 87 1.10 -17.78 -8.43
CA LEU A 87 1.85 -17.40 -7.24
C LEU A 87 1.57 -18.34 -6.06
N VAL A 88 0.28 -18.60 -5.80
CA VAL A 88 -0.16 -19.43 -4.67
C VAL A 88 0.15 -20.90 -4.91
N ASP A 89 -0.21 -21.42 -6.09
CA ASP A 89 -0.10 -22.87 -6.36
C ASP A 89 1.31 -23.29 -6.82
N GLY A 90 2.12 -22.36 -7.34
CA GLY A 90 3.39 -22.68 -7.97
C GLY A 90 4.61 -22.04 -7.30
N TRP A 91 4.64 -20.71 -7.23
CA TRP A 91 5.89 -19.99 -6.93
C TRP A 91 6.19 -19.87 -5.44
N ALA A 92 5.18 -19.75 -4.59
CA ALA A 92 5.35 -19.57 -3.15
C ALA A 92 4.34 -20.41 -2.33
N PRO A 93 4.35 -21.75 -2.46
CA PRO A 93 3.35 -22.62 -1.80
C PRO A 93 3.41 -22.57 -0.27
N ARG A 94 4.56 -22.16 0.32
CA ARG A 94 4.71 -21.95 1.77
C ARG A 94 4.61 -20.47 2.17
N GLY A 95 4.52 -19.56 1.21
CA GLY A 95 4.50 -18.12 1.45
C GLY A 95 3.12 -17.63 1.91
N MET A 96 3.10 -16.63 2.79
CA MET A 96 1.87 -15.93 3.10
C MET A 96 1.54 -14.95 1.98
N VAL A 97 0.50 -15.25 1.21
CA VAL A 97 -0.02 -14.35 0.18
C VAL A 97 -1.11 -13.45 0.77
N SER A 98 -0.94 -12.13 0.62
CA SER A 98 -1.96 -11.13 0.93
C SER A 98 -2.32 -10.31 -0.32
N SER A 99 -3.58 -9.89 -0.44
CA SER A 99 -4.03 -9.04 -1.55
C SER A 99 -4.76 -7.80 -1.04
N PHE A 100 -4.83 -6.77 -1.88
CA PHE A 100 -5.52 -5.51 -1.57
C PHE A 100 -6.79 -5.38 -2.39
N LYS A 101 -7.86 -4.91 -1.75
CA LYS A 101 -9.14 -4.62 -2.41
C LYS A 101 -9.60 -3.21 -2.08
N LEU A 102 -9.74 -2.38 -3.12
CA LEU A 102 -10.31 -1.04 -3.01
C LEU A 102 -11.71 -1.04 -3.63
N GLU A 103 -12.69 -0.57 -2.88
CA GLU A 103 -14.08 -0.42 -3.35
C GLU A 103 -14.60 0.99 -3.04
N THR A 104 -15.70 1.37 -3.67
CA THR A 104 -16.42 2.64 -3.37
C THR A 104 -17.71 2.39 -2.59
N ASP A 105 -18.22 1.18 -2.62
CA ASP A 105 -19.47 0.78 -1.97
C ASP A 105 -19.17 -0.10 -0.74
N PRO A 106 -19.58 0.31 0.48
CA PRO A 106 -19.37 -0.45 1.71
C PRO A 106 -20.05 -1.82 1.71
N THR A 107 -21.17 -1.97 0.99
CA THR A 107 -21.99 -3.19 1.01
C THR A 107 -21.33 -4.37 0.29
N ILE A 108 -20.40 -4.09 -0.63
CA ILE A 108 -19.74 -5.11 -1.45
C ILE A 108 -18.30 -5.40 -1.03
N LEU A 109 -17.68 -4.54 -0.21
CA LEU A 109 -16.25 -4.65 0.12
C LEU A 109 -15.89 -6.00 0.73
N VAL A 110 -16.56 -6.38 1.83
CA VAL A 110 -16.29 -7.64 2.54
C VAL A 110 -16.67 -8.83 1.67
N THR A 111 -17.81 -8.77 0.98
CA THR A 111 -18.28 -9.84 0.07
C THR A 111 -17.26 -10.12 -1.03
N LYS A 112 -16.75 -9.07 -1.68
CA LYS A 112 -15.71 -9.20 -2.73
C LYS A 112 -14.34 -9.58 -2.17
N ALA A 113 -14.05 -9.26 -0.91
CA ALA A 113 -12.85 -9.73 -0.24
C ALA A 113 -12.92 -11.25 0.00
N ARG A 114 -14.03 -11.74 0.58
CA ARG A 114 -14.25 -13.18 0.81
C ARG A 114 -14.25 -13.99 -0.49
N TYR A 115 -14.96 -13.52 -1.51
CA TYR A 115 -14.92 -14.14 -2.84
C TYR A 115 -13.49 -14.23 -3.42
N SER A 116 -12.65 -13.21 -3.18
CA SER A 116 -11.25 -13.22 -3.59
C SER A 116 -10.46 -14.31 -2.88
N LEU A 117 -10.64 -14.44 -1.55
CA LEU A 117 -9.99 -15.48 -0.74
C LEU A 117 -10.36 -16.87 -1.26
N GLU A 118 -11.64 -17.12 -1.49
CA GLU A 118 -12.12 -18.41 -2.01
C GLU A 118 -11.59 -18.71 -3.42
N ARG A 119 -11.56 -17.71 -4.30
CA ARG A 119 -11.13 -17.92 -5.69
C ARG A 119 -9.64 -18.16 -5.85
N TYR A 120 -8.82 -17.47 -5.05
CA TYR A 120 -7.36 -17.45 -5.23
C TYR A 120 -6.61 -18.09 -4.06
N GLN A 121 -7.31 -18.62 -3.04
CA GLN A 121 -6.73 -19.36 -1.90
C GLN A 121 -5.57 -18.64 -1.21
N HIS A 122 -5.62 -17.31 -1.12
CA HIS A 122 -4.63 -16.53 -0.37
C HIS A 122 -5.08 -16.33 1.08
N HIS A 123 -4.15 -15.86 1.91
CA HIS A 123 -4.27 -15.93 3.37
C HIS A 123 -4.96 -14.70 3.97
N LEU A 124 -4.86 -13.55 3.28
CA LEU A 124 -5.37 -12.27 3.77
C LEU A 124 -5.81 -11.36 2.63
N VAL A 125 -6.99 -10.75 2.75
CA VAL A 125 -7.38 -9.57 1.96
C VAL A 125 -7.41 -8.35 2.87
N ILE A 126 -6.70 -7.29 2.48
CA ILE A 126 -6.80 -5.97 3.10
C ILE A 126 -7.75 -5.13 2.24
N GLY A 127 -8.96 -4.98 2.73
CA GLY A 127 -10.03 -4.20 2.11
C GLY A 127 -10.02 -2.75 2.56
N ASN A 128 -10.35 -1.84 1.65
CA ASN A 128 -10.49 -0.42 1.95
C ASN A 128 -11.58 0.24 1.07
N LEU A 129 -12.27 1.25 1.60
CA LEU A 129 -13.15 2.13 0.85
C LEU A 129 -12.42 3.38 0.38
N LEU A 130 -12.64 3.80 -0.86
CA LEU A 130 -12.01 4.98 -1.43
C LEU A 130 -12.20 6.24 -0.55
N ALA A 131 -13.41 6.41 0.00
CA ALA A 131 -13.76 7.55 0.85
C ALA A 131 -12.98 7.54 2.17
N THR A 132 -12.87 6.39 2.84
CA THR A 132 -12.26 6.26 4.18
C THR A 132 -10.82 5.74 4.14
N ARG A 133 -10.17 5.75 2.97
CA ARG A 133 -8.90 5.04 2.76
C ARG A 133 -7.72 5.42 3.64
N LYS A 134 -7.72 6.66 4.14
CA LYS A 134 -6.67 7.15 5.03
C LYS A 134 -6.98 6.83 6.51
N TRP A 135 -8.20 6.40 6.81
CA TRP A 135 -8.75 6.30 8.16
C TRP A 135 -8.91 4.87 8.63
N GLU A 136 -9.36 3.97 7.76
CA GLU A 136 -9.59 2.59 8.15
C GLU A 136 -9.29 1.58 7.03
N VAL A 137 -9.06 0.35 7.44
CA VAL A 137 -9.00 -0.83 6.59
C VAL A 137 -9.64 -2.02 7.29
N VAL A 138 -10.12 -2.99 6.51
CA VAL A 138 -10.60 -4.27 7.01
C VAL A 138 -9.64 -5.38 6.60
N PHE A 139 -9.28 -6.22 7.56
CA PHE A 139 -8.53 -7.45 7.37
C PHE A 139 -9.54 -8.59 7.31
N VAL A 140 -9.58 -9.27 6.17
CA VAL A 140 -10.46 -10.42 5.94
C VAL A 140 -9.57 -11.65 5.75
N SER A 141 -9.75 -12.66 6.58
CA SER A 141 -8.97 -13.92 6.55
C SER A 141 -9.91 -15.13 6.60
N PRO A 142 -9.54 -16.27 5.98
CA PRO A 142 -10.35 -17.48 6.05
C PRO A 142 -10.56 -17.95 7.49
N GLY A 143 -11.80 -18.27 7.86
CA GLY A 143 -12.13 -18.81 9.19
C GLY A 143 -11.91 -17.85 10.37
N ARG A 144 -11.68 -16.56 10.13
CA ARG A 144 -11.54 -15.52 11.17
C ARG A 144 -12.62 -14.46 11.00
N GLU A 145 -12.97 -13.80 12.11
CA GLU A 145 -13.81 -12.61 12.05
C GLU A 145 -13.07 -11.45 11.37
N ASP A 146 -13.84 -10.57 10.73
CA ASP A 146 -13.31 -9.42 10.02
C ASP A 146 -12.73 -8.42 11.04
N ASN A 147 -11.44 -8.09 10.91
CA ASN A 147 -10.75 -7.20 11.83
C ASN A 147 -10.59 -5.81 11.21
N TRP A 148 -11.15 -4.77 11.85
CA TRP A 148 -11.07 -3.40 11.36
C TRP A 148 -9.96 -2.62 12.08
N LEU A 149 -8.97 -2.13 11.32
CA LEU A 149 -7.93 -1.24 11.83
C LEU A 149 -8.29 0.21 11.52
N ARG A 150 -8.13 1.11 12.49
CA ARG A 150 -8.46 2.53 12.36
C ARG A 150 -7.33 3.42 12.88
N VAL A 151 -7.02 4.47 12.12
CA VAL A 151 -6.11 5.53 12.58
C VAL A 151 -6.78 6.33 13.69
N LYS A 152 -6.06 6.60 14.78
CA LYS A 152 -6.58 7.43 15.87
C LYS A 152 -6.81 8.86 15.41
N ARG A 153 -7.89 9.48 15.88
CA ARG A 153 -8.09 10.92 15.72
C ARG A 153 -7.21 11.65 16.72
N ARG A 154 -6.67 12.83 16.35
CA ARG A 154 -5.80 13.62 17.24
C ARG A 154 -6.53 13.91 18.57
N GLY A 155 -6.14 13.22 19.63
CA GLY A 155 -6.69 13.36 20.98
C GLY A 155 -8.13 12.84 21.16
N LYS A 156 -8.66 12.01 20.25
CA LYS A 156 -10.01 11.44 20.36
C LYS A 156 -10.04 9.96 19.93
N GLU A 157 -10.73 9.14 20.72
CA GLU A 157 -11.07 7.76 20.37
C GLU A 157 -12.32 7.75 19.47
N TRP A 158 -12.49 6.67 18.70
CA TRP A 158 -13.66 6.47 17.83
C TRP A 158 -14.88 6.08 18.65
N THR A 159 -16.03 6.71 18.41
CA THR A 159 -17.33 6.25 18.94
C THR A 159 -18.07 5.40 17.91
N GLU A 160 -19.08 4.65 18.34
CA GLU A 160 -19.94 3.88 17.44
C GLU A 160 -20.64 4.76 16.40
N GLU A 161 -21.06 5.97 16.78
CA GLU A 161 -21.64 6.94 15.85
C GLU A 161 -20.64 7.42 14.81
N ASP A 162 -19.39 7.68 15.21
CA ASP A 162 -18.33 8.08 14.28
C ASP A 162 -18.03 6.95 13.27
N VAL A 163 -18.00 5.69 13.72
CA VAL A 163 -17.82 4.53 12.84
C VAL A 163 -19.00 4.38 11.87
N LYS A 164 -20.23 4.60 12.34
CA LYS A 164 -21.42 4.57 11.48
C LYS A 164 -21.36 5.65 10.39
N ARG A 165 -20.91 6.86 10.74
CA ARG A 165 -20.71 7.97 9.80
C ARG A 165 -19.64 7.64 8.76
N LEU A 166 -18.50 7.10 9.18
CA LEU A 166 -17.45 6.63 8.26
C LEU A 166 -18.00 5.65 7.22
N ARG A 167 -18.79 4.66 7.66
CA ARG A 167 -19.41 3.68 6.77
C ARG A 167 -20.43 4.28 5.79
N GLN A 168 -21.01 5.42 6.15
CA GLN A 168 -21.89 6.20 5.28
C GLN A 168 -21.12 7.14 4.33
N GLY A 169 -19.79 7.12 4.38
CA GLY A 169 -18.92 7.97 3.58
C GLY A 169 -18.65 9.34 4.20
N GLU A 170 -19.16 9.62 5.40
CA GLU A 170 -18.89 10.84 6.13
C GLU A 170 -17.52 10.75 6.79
N VAL A 171 -16.51 11.33 6.13
CA VAL A 171 -15.14 11.36 6.64
C VAL A 171 -14.89 12.59 7.50
N PRO A 172 -14.02 12.50 8.52
CA PRO A 172 -13.57 13.66 9.28
C PRO A 172 -12.99 14.74 8.36
N LYS A 173 -13.19 16.01 8.72
CA LYS A 173 -12.65 17.15 7.95
C LYS A 173 -11.14 17.31 8.17
N GLU A 174 -10.66 16.89 9.33
CA GLU A 174 -9.23 16.80 9.62
C GLU A 174 -8.55 15.74 8.75
N GLU A 175 -7.24 15.85 8.59
CA GLU A 175 -6.41 14.76 8.07
C GLU A 175 -5.93 13.88 9.24
N PRO A 176 -5.74 12.57 9.01
CA PRO A 176 -5.22 11.68 10.04
C PRO A 176 -3.82 12.13 10.49
N GLY A 177 -3.54 11.94 11.78
CA GLY A 177 -2.25 12.33 12.37
C GLY A 177 -1.08 11.43 11.94
N GLU A 178 -1.38 10.23 11.46
CA GLU A 178 -0.43 9.21 11.03
C GLU A 178 -0.97 8.49 9.79
N GLU A 179 -0.09 7.94 8.96
CA GLU A 179 -0.49 7.12 7.81
C GLU A 179 -1.03 5.76 8.28
N ILE A 180 -2.11 5.29 7.64
CA ILE A 180 -2.77 4.01 7.99
C ILE A 180 -1.80 2.82 7.87
N GLU A 181 -0.81 2.92 6.98
CA GLU A 181 0.27 1.96 6.79
C GLU A 181 1.03 1.63 8.08
N ARG A 182 1.18 2.60 8.99
CA ARG A 182 1.84 2.38 10.29
C ARG A 182 1.10 1.37 11.17
N PHE A 183 -0.19 1.15 10.91
CA PHE A 183 -1.02 0.16 11.59
C PHE A 183 -1.14 -1.14 10.79
N ILE A 184 -1.16 -1.05 9.46
CA ILE A 184 -1.27 -2.21 8.58
C ILE A 184 -0.04 -3.11 8.72
N ILE A 185 1.16 -2.54 8.67
CA ILE A 185 2.39 -3.32 8.59
C ILE A 185 2.61 -4.19 9.84
N PRO A 186 2.48 -3.67 11.08
CA PRO A 186 2.59 -4.52 12.27
C PRO A 186 1.53 -5.62 12.29
N ALA A 187 0.29 -5.31 11.92
CA ALA A 187 -0.79 -6.30 11.89
C ALA A 187 -0.56 -7.41 10.85
N VAL A 188 -0.02 -7.06 9.68
CA VAL A 188 0.39 -8.05 8.67
C VAL A 188 1.55 -8.89 9.18
N LYS A 189 2.54 -8.27 9.85
CA LYS A 189 3.66 -8.99 10.45
C LYS A 189 3.19 -10.00 11.49
N ASP A 190 2.26 -9.64 12.37
CA ASP A 190 1.72 -10.55 13.37
C ASP A 190 1.02 -11.76 12.73
N LEU A 191 0.27 -11.54 11.65
CA LEU A 191 -0.36 -12.63 10.89
C LEU A 191 0.69 -13.50 10.17
N HIS A 192 1.76 -12.90 9.67
CA HIS A 192 2.86 -13.60 9.05
C HIS A 192 3.63 -14.47 10.06
N ASP A 193 3.93 -13.95 11.25
CA ASP A 193 4.58 -14.71 12.32
C ASP A 193 3.69 -15.90 12.77
N GLN A 194 2.36 -15.72 12.80
CA GLN A 194 1.42 -16.82 13.05
C GLN A 194 1.43 -17.86 11.92
N HIS A 195 1.47 -17.42 10.67
CA HIS A 195 1.56 -18.30 9.51
C HIS A 195 2.84 -19.13 9.52
N ILE A 196 3.98 -18.53 9.86
CA ILE A 196 5.26 -19.26 10.02
C ILE A 196 5.11 -20.36 11.06
N LYS A 197 4.64 -20.03 12.27
CA LYS A 197 4.47 -21.00 13.37
C LYS A 197 3.50 -22.15 13.04
N ALA A 198 2.51 -21.90 12.19
CA ALA A 198 1.56 -22.93 11.77
C ALA A 198 2.12 -23.89 10.70
N ASN A 199 3.23 -23.51 10.05
CA ASN A 199 3.87 -24.27 8.96
C ASN A 199 5.29 -24.77 9.31
N GLU A 200 5.72 -24.60 10.57
CA GLU A 200 6.89 -25.25 11.18
C GLU A 200 6.53 -26.64 11.73
#